data_AF-A0A931T4S3-F1
#
_entry.id   AF-A0A931T4S3-F1
#
_cell.length_a   1.000
_cell.length_b   1.000
_cell.length_c   1.000
_cell.angle_alpha   90.00
_cell.angle_beta   90.00
_cell.angle_gamma   90.00
#
_symmetry.space_group_name_H-M   'P 1'
#
loop_
_entity.id
_entity.type
_entity.pdbx_description
1 polymer ?
#
loop_
_entity_poly.entity_id
_entity_poly.type
_entity_poly.pdbx_seq_one_letter_code
_entity_poly.pdbx_strand_id
1 'polypeptide(L)'
;MSHAENQGHARSALVAALLLAATFVTGIVTGIAADRIVLVREARILPREGMRFVSARIVRAMDRELDLTEAQRADVERILADRQKRVERRWVEMRPLMRAEIERTNREIEAILTDEQKPKFERLTKRWEARMGKLLGTTPK
;
A
#
# COMPACT_ATOMS: atom_id res chain seq x y z
N MET A 1 -12.85 28.08 48.01
CA MET A 1 -13.57 26.93 47.42
C MET A 1 -13.54 26.90 45.89
N SER A 2 -12.65 27.63 45.19
CA SER A 2 -12.67 27.77 43.72
C SER A 2 -11.67 26.86 42.95
N HIS A 3 -10.65 26.30 43.61
CA HIS A 3 -9.61 25.51 42.92
C HIS A 3 -9.96 24.03 42.65
N ALA A 4 -10.94 23.45 43.36
CA ALA A 4 -11.30 22.03 43.22
C ALA A 4 -12.22 21.77 42.01
N GLU A 5 -13.13 22.70 41.68
CA GLU A 5 -14.03 22.58 40.52
C GLU A 5 -13.27 22.63 39.19
N ASN A 6 -12.24 23.49 39.10
CA ASN A 6 -11.49 23.68 37.84
C ASN A 6 -10.69 22.43 37.44
N GLN A 7 -10.21 21.64 38.42
CA GLN A 7 -9.47 20.40 38.15
C GLN A 7 -10.36 19.27 37.64
N GLY A 8 -11.63 19.23 38.05
CA GLY A 8 -12.63 18.28 37.55
C GLY A 8 -12.95 18.52 36.08
N HIS A 9 -13.13 19.78 35.69
CA HIS A 9 -13.39 20.18 34.30
C HIS A 9 -12.18 19.95 33.40
N ALA A 10 -10.96 20.27 33.86
CA ALA A 10 -9.72 20.04 33.12
C ALA A 10 -9.44 18.54 32.89
N ARG A 11 -9.66 17.69 33.90
CA ARG A 11 -9.56 16.22 33.76
C ARG A 11 -10.61 15.67 32.80
N SER A 12 -11.85 16.16 32.88
CA SER A 12 -12.95 15.70 32.01
C SER A 12 -12.71 16.11 30.56
N ALA A 13 -12.22 17.33 30.33
CA ALA A 13 -11.84 17.82 29.01
C ALA A 13 -10.65 17.01 28.43
N LEU A 14 -9.65 16.67 29.25
CA LEU A 14 -8.53 15.83 28.84
C LEU A 14 -8.99 14.42 28.44
N VAL A 15 -9.85 13.80 29.25
CA VAL A 15 -10.42 12.48 28.94
C VAL A 15 -11.26 12.52 27.67
N ALA A 16 -12.10 13.55 27.49
CA ALA A 16 -12.88 13.73 26.27
C ALA A 16 -12.00 13.93 25.04
N ALA A 17 -10.93 14.73 25.14
CA ALA A 17 -9.97 14.95 24.07
C ALA A 17 -9.22 13.67 23.70
N LEU A 18 -8.83 12.86 24.68
CA LEU A 18 -8.19 11.56 24.45
C LEU A 18 -9.13 10.55 23.78
N LEU A 19 -10.40 10.52 24.17
CA LEU A 19 -11.42 9.67 23.53
C LEU A 19 -11.71 10.10 22.08
N LEU A 20 -11.76 11.41 21.82
CA LEU A 20 -11.88 11.97 20.47
C LEU A 20 -10.66 11.63 19.61
N ALA A 21 -9.45 11.82 20.14
CA ALA A 21 -8.22 11.47 19.44
C ALA A 21 -8.17 9.96 19.13
N ALA A 22 -8.54 9.10 20.07
CA ALA A 22 -8.57 7.65 19.88
C ALA A 22 -9.57 7.22 18.80
N THR A 23 -10.76 7.80 18.78
CA THR A 23 -11.76 7.50 17.73
C THR A 23 -11.32 8.03 16.36
N PHE A 24 -10.69 9.21 16.31
CA PHE A 24 -10.15 9.77 15.08
C PHE A 24 -9.00 8.92 14.51
N VAL A 25 -8.07 8.47 15.35
CA VAL A 25 -7.00 7.54 14.96
C VAL A 25 -7.58 6.23 14.46
N THR A 26 -8.62 5.72 15.13
CA THR A 26 -9.31 4.49 14.68
C THR A 26 -9.98 4.68 13.32
N GLY A 27 -10.60 5.84 13.08
CA GLY A 27 -11.18 6.23 11.80
C GLY A 27 -10.13 6.35 10.69
N ILE A 28 -8.99 6.99 10.96
CA ILE A 28 -7.85 7.09 10.02
C ILE A 28 -7.30 5.70 9.71
N VAL A 29 -7.08 4.86 10.71
CA VAL A 29 -6.59 3.49 10.52
C VAL A 29 -7.58 2.68 9.67
N THR A 30 -8.88 2.85 9.90
CA THR A 30 -9.93 2.18 9.12
C THR A 30 -10.00 2.71 7.69
N GLY A 31 -9.89 4.03 7.49
CA GLY A 31 -9.87 4.68 6.18
C GLY A 31 -8.63 4.29 5.37
N ILE A 32 -7.44 4.32 5.97
CA ILE A 32 -6.19 3.84 5.36
C ILE A 32 -6.30 2.35 5.05
N ALA A 33 -6.90 1.53 5.94
CA ALA A 33 -7.08 0.12 5.69
C ALA A 33 -8.04 -0.15 4.52
N ALA A 34 -9.14 0.60 4.41
CA ALA A 34 -10.11 0.48 3.32
C ALA A 34 -9.52 0.93 1.97
N ASP A 35 -8.87 2.11 1.94
CA ASP A 35 -8.17 2.63 0.77
C ASP A 35 -7.06 1.68 0.31
N ARG A 36 -6.26 1.16 1.27
CA ARG A 36 -5.28 0.11 1.01
C ARG A 36 -5.92 -1.21 0.60
N ILE A 37 -7.14 -1.57 1.02
CA ILE A 37 -7.81 -2.80 0.57
C ILE A 37 -8.31 -2.64 -0.87
N VAL A 38 -8.81 -1.47 -1.26
CA VAL A 38 -9.20 -1.19 -2.66
C VAL A 38 -7.96 -1.17 -3.54
N LEU A 39 -6.93 -0.40 -3.17
CA LEU A 39 -5.67 -0.33 -3.90
C LEU A 39 -4.90 -1.64 -3.89
N VAL A 40 -4.96 -2.46 -2.82
CA VAL A 40 -4.35 -3.79 -2.79
C VAL A 40 -5.24 -4.83 -3.47
N ARG A 41 -6.56 -4.67 -3.56
CA ARG A 41 -7.41 -5.56 -4.38
C ARG A 41 -7.16 -5.29 -5.86
N GLU A 42 -6.92 -4.04 -6.22
CA GLU A 42 -6.53 -3.60 -7.56
C GLU A 42 -5.06 -3.94 -7.88
N ALA A 43 -4.14 -3.79 -6.92
CA ALA A 43 -2.74 -4.20 -7.06
C ALA A 43 -2.51 -5.71 -6.91
N ARG A 44 -3.42 -6.47 -6.26
CA ARG A 44 -3.49 -7.95 -6.33
C ARG A 44 -3.90 -8.43 -7.71
N ILE A 45 -4.40 -7.56 -8.58
CA ILE A 45 -4.63 -7.84 -10.01
C ILE A 45 -3.37 -7.54 -10.84
N LEU A 46 -2.24 -7.10 -10.25
CA LEU A 46 -0.98 -6.90 -10.98
C LEU A 46 0.21 -7.78 -10.50
N PRO A 47 0.06 -9.11 -10.33
CA PRO A 47 1.19 -10.03 -10.51
C PRO A 47 1.58 -10.10 -12.00
N ARG A 48 2.69 -10.75 -12.34
CA ARG A 48 3.14 -10.97 -13.74
C ARG A 48 2.04 -11.51 -14.67
N GLU A 49 1.10 -12.30 -14.13
CA GLU A 49 -0.10 -12.77 -14.82
C GLU A 49 -1.16 -11.67 -14.97
N GLY A 50 -1.33 -10.83 -13.96
CA GLY A 50 -2.21 -9.68 -13.95
C GLY A 50 -1.95 -8.66 -15.05
N MET A 51 -0.68 -8.33 -15.30
CA MET A 51 -0.27 -7.48 -16.43
C MET A 51 -0.61 -8.11 -17.80
N ARG A 52 -0.51 -9.44 -17.93
CA ARG A 52 -0.95 -10.17 -19.13
C ARG A 52 -2.48 -10.11 -19.29
N PHE A 53 -3.24 -10.29 -18.21
CA PHE A 53 -4.70 -10.17 -18.21
C PHE A 53 -5.15 -8.75 -18.57
N VAL A 54 -4.47 -7.72 -18.05
CA VAL A 54 -4.71 -6.30 -18.39
C VAL A 54 -4.37 -6.05 -19.86
N SER A 55 -3.25 -6.56 -20.36
CA SER A 55 -2.87 -6.44 -21.78
C SER A 55 -3.90 -7.08 -22.70
N ALA A 56 -4.35 -8.30 -22.40
CA ALA A 56 -5.39 -8.99 -23.18
C ALA A 56 -6.77 -8.31 -23.07
N ARG A 57 -7.07 -7.62 -21.97
CA ARG A 57 -8.29 -6.82 -21.82
C ARG A 57 -8.21 -5.52 -22.63
N ILE A 58 -7.05 -4.86 -22.65
CA ILE A 58 -6.78 -3.67 -23.46
C ILE A 58 -6.88 -4.01 -24.94
N VAL A 59 -6.22 -5.08 -25.40
CA VAL A 59 -6.30 -5.53 -26.80
C VAL A 59 -7.74 -5.80 -27.19
N ARG A 60 -8.51 -6.56 -26.38
CA ARG A 60 -9.93 -6.82 -26.65
C ARG A 60 -10.82 -5.58 -26.64
N ALA A 61 -10.46 -4.55 -25.88
CA ALA A 61 -11.18 -3.28 -25.91
C ALA A 61 -10.87 -2.51 -27.20
N MET A 62 -9.59 -2.42 -27.58
CA MET A 62 -9.17 -1.77 -28.82
C MET A 62 -9.72 -2.48 -30.06
N ASP A 63 -9.74 -3.81 -30.05
CA ASP A 63 -10.29 -4.66 -31.10
C ASP A 63 -11.77 -4.36 -31.37
N ARG A 64 -12.57 -4.18 -30.31
CA ARG A 64 -14.01 -3.88 -30.41
C ARG A 64 -14.32 -2.44 -30.81
N GLU A 65 -13.48 -1.48 -30.42
CA GLU A 65 -13.74 -0.05 -30.66
C GLU A 65 -13.12 0.45 -31.96
N LEU A 66 -12.08 -0.22 -32.45
CA LEU A 66 -11.29 0.21 -33.61
C LEU A 66 -11.33 -0.78 -34.78
N ASP A 67 -12.06 -1.89 -34.64
CA ASP A 67 -12.17 -2.98 -35.61
C ASP A 67 -10.79 -3.40 -36.17
N LEU A 68 -9.90 -3.78 -35.26
CA LEU A 68 -8.52 -4.10 -35.61
C LEU A 68 -8.48 -5.32 -36.55
N THR A 69 -7.69 -5.23 -37.62
CA THR A 69 -7.32 -6.40 -38.42
C THR A 69 -6.45 -7.36 -37.60
N GLU A 70 -6.38 -8.63 -38.00
CA GLU A 70 -5.56 -9.64 -37.33
C GLU A 70 -4.08 -9.22 -37.25
N ALA A 71 -3.54 -8.61 -38.30
CA ALA A 71 -2.19 -8.08 -38.33
C ALA A 71 -1.99 -6.94 -37.30
N GLN A 72 -2.94 -5.99 -37.22
CA GLN A 72 -2.88 -4.89 -36.25
C GLN A 72 -3.00 -5.39 -34.81
N ARG A 73 -3.87 -6.37 -34.55
CA ARG A 73 -4.00 -7.02 -33.24
C ARG A 73 -2.68 -7.66 -32.81
N ALA A 74 -2.03 -8.43 -33.70
CA ALA A 74 -0.75 -9.05 -33.42
C ALA A 74 0.34 -8.01 -33.09
N ASP A 75 0.34 -6.88 -33.79
CA ASP A 75 1.26 -5.77 -33.52
C ASP A 75 1.00 -5.10 -32.16
N VAL A 76 -0.25 -4.84 -31.80
CA VAL A 76 -0.61 -4.27 -30.48
C VAL A 76 -0.18 -5.22 -29.36
N GLU A 77 -0.45 -6.52 -29.51
CA GLU A 77 -0.03 -7.55 -28.55
C GLU A 77 1.50 -7.55 -28.35
N ARG A 78 2.27 -7.47 -29.44
CA ARG A 78 3.73 -7.37 -29.40
C ARG A 78 4.21 -6.11 -28.69
N ILE A 79 3.63 -4.95 -29.02
CA ILE A 79 3.98 -3.65 -28.39
C ILE A 79 3.76 -3.71 -26.87
N LEU A 80 2.62 -4.23 -26.43
CA LEU A 80 2.28 -4.35 -25.02
C LEU A 80 3.21 -5.34 -24.31
N ALA A 81 3.53 -6.48 -24.93
CA ALA A 81 4.47 -7.45 -24.38
C ALA A 81 5.88 -6.85 -24.18
N ASP A 82 6.37 -6.09 -25.16
CA ASP A 82 7.67 -5.42 -25.06
C ASP A 82 7.65 -4.31 -24.00
N ARG A 83 6.53 -3.58 -23.87
CA ARG A 83 6.35 -2.59 -22.82
C ARG A 83 6.37 -3.24 -21.44
N GLN A 84 5.70 -4.37 -21.27
CA GLN A 84 5.69 -5.12 -20.01
C GLN A 84 7.12 -5.49 -19.60
N LYS A 85 7.92 -6.06 -20.51
CA LYS A 85 9.33 -6.40 -20.24
C LYS A 85 10.15 -5.18 -19.78
N ARG A 86 9.94 -4.01 -20.41
CA ARG A 86 10.64 -2.76 -20.03
C ARG A 86 10.24 -2.30 -18.63
N VAL A 87 8.96 -2.35 -18.29
CA VAL A 87 8.46 -1.99 -16.97
C VAL A 87 9.01 -2.94 -15.91
N GLU A 88 9.02 -4.25 -16.17
CA GLU A 88 9.57 -5.25 -15.25
C GLU A 88 11.04 -4.99 -14.92
N ARG A 89 11.87 -4.65 -15.92
CA ARG A 89 13.29 -4.32 -15.70
C ARG A 89 13.46 -3.11 -14.78
N ARG A 90 12.75 -2.02 -15.05
CA ARG A 90 12.78 -0.83 -14.17
C ARG A 90 12.31 -1.14 -12.76
N TRP A 91 11.32 -2.03 -12.63
CA TRP A 91 10.85 -2.45 -11.32
C TRP A 91 11.92 -3.21 -10.54
N VAL A 92 12.68 -4.09 -11.19
CA VAL A 92 13.81 -4.78 -10.57
C VAL A 92 14.87 -3.79 -10.07
N GLU A 93 15.18 -2.76 -10.87
CA GLU A 93 16.14 -1.71 -10.52
C GLU A 93 15.67 -0.84 -9.34
N MET A 94 14.37 -0.55 -9.24
CA MET A 94 13.82 0.34 -8.21
C MET A 94 13.57 -0.34 -6.85
N ARG A 95 13.40 -1.67 -6.83
CA ARG A 95 13.17 -2.45 -5.60
C ARG A 95 14.15 -2.19 -4.45
N PRO A 96 15.48 -2.17 -4.66
CA PRO A 96 16.41 -1.89 -3.57
C PRO A 96 16.22 -0.49 -2.98
N LEU A 97 15.95 0.52 -3.83
CA LEU A 97 15.71 1.89 -3.38
C LEU A 97 14.45 1.97 -2.51
N MET A 98 13.37 1.31 -2.93
CA MET A 98 12.13 1.26 -2.17
C MET A 98 12.30 0.55 -0.82
N ARG A 99 13.08 -0.54 -0.78
CA ARG A 99 13.39 -1.24 0.49
C ARG A 99 14.16 -0.34 1.44
N ALA A 100 15.20 0.33 0.95
CA ALA A 100 16.01 1.23 1.75
C ALA A 100 15.17 2.37 2.38
N GLU A 101 14.23 2.93 1.63
CA GLU A 101 13.34 3.98 2.12
C GLU A 101 12.38 3.45 3.20
N ILE A 102 11.79 2.26 3.01
CA ILE A 102 10.93 1.63 4.01
C ILE A 102 11.71 1.33 5.31
N GLU A 103 12.91 0.78 5.20
CA GLU A 103 13.77 0.50 6.35
C GLU A 103 14.14 1.78 7.10
N ARG A 104 14.43 2.87 6.36
CA ARG A 104 14.70 4.18 6.94
C ARG A 104 13.48 4.69 7.72
N THR A 105 12.31 4.70 7.10
CA THR A 105 11.07 5.13 7.76
C THR A 105 10.78 4.30 9.01
N ASN A 106 11.01 2.98 8.96
CA ASN A 106 10.81 2.12 10.12
C ASN A 106 11.73 2.50 11.29
N ARG A 107 13.01 2.81 11.02
CA ARG A 107 13.95 3.27 12.06
C ARG A 107 13.54 4.61 12.65
N GLU A 108 13.10 5.55 11.81
CA GLU A 108 12.62 6.86 12.25
C GLU A 108 11.38 6.74 13.14
N ILE A 109 10.45 5.83 12.80
CA ILE A 109 9.30 5.53 13.66
C ILE A 109 9.74 4.85 14.95
N GLU A 110 10.62 3.85 14.90
CA GLU A 110 11.08 3.12 16.09
C GLU A 110 11.76 4.03 17.13
N ALA A 111 12.45 5.08 16.66
CA ALA A 111 13.12 6.05 17.52
C ALA A 111 12.16 6.87 18.41
N ILE A 112 10.89 7.02 18.03
CA ILE A 112 9.89 7.78 18.80
C ILE A 112 8.95 6.88 19.63
N LEU A 113 9.12 5.56 19.56
CA LEU A 113 8.28 4.60 20.28
C LEU A 113 8.83 4.31 21.67
N THR A 114 7.91 4.07 22.62
CA THR A 114 8.27 3.54 23.93
C THR A 114 8.72 2.08 23.83
N ASP A 115 9.47 1.60 24.82
CA ASP A 115 9.93 0.21 24.85
C ASP A 115 8.79 -0.81 24.86
N GLU A 116 7.62 -0.46 25.42
CA GLU A 116 6.42 -1.29 25.37
C GLU A 116 5.75 -1.32 23.98
N GLN A 117 5.97 -0.29 23.16
CA GLN A 117 5.39 -0.17 21.82
C GLN A 117 6.24 -0.86 20.75
N LYS A 118 7.58 -0.88 20.90
CA LYS A 118 8.51 -1.49 19.93
C LYS A 118 8.14 -2.93 19.53
N PRO A 119 7.81 -3.86 20.46
CA PRO A 119 7.41 -5.22 20.09
C PRO A 119 6.10 -5.27 19.28
N LYS A 120 5.17 -4.34 19.52
CA LYS A 120 3.91 -4.25 18.76
C LYS A 120 4.19 -3.75 17.33
N PHE A 121 5.09 -2.79 17.19
CA PHE A 121 5.51 -2.24 15.90
C PHE A 121 6.26 -3.26 15.06
N GLU A 122 7.19 -4.02 15.65
CA GLU A 122 7.91 -5.09 14.95
C GLU A 122 6.97 -6.17 14.38
N ARG A 123 5.92 -6.55 15.13
CA ARG A 123 4.89 -7.47 14.62
C ARG A 123 4.09 -6.87 13.48
N LEU A 124 3.88 -5.55 13.50
CA LEU A 124 3.16 -4.84 12.46
C LEU A 124 3.98 -4.76 11.16
N THR A 125 5.26 -4.40 11.26
CA THR A 125 6.19 -4.35 10.12
C THR A 125 6.36 -5.72 9.48
N LYS A 126 6.57 -6.80 10.26
CA LYS A 126 6.65 -8.18 9.74
C LYS A 126 5.40 -8.60 8.95
N ARG A 127 4.20 -8.22 9.42
CA ARG A 127 2.95 -8.49 8.68
C ARG A 127 2.89 -7.70 7.37
N TRP A 128 3.33 -6.44 7.39
CA TRP A 128 3.40 -5.62 6.19
C TRP A 128 4.43 -6.14 5.21
N GLU A 129 5.62 -6.54 5.65
CA GLU A 129 6.66 -7.14 4.82
C GLU A 129 6.22 -8.46 4.20
N ALA A 130 5.55 -9.35 4.96
CA ALA A 130 4.98 -10.57 4.38
C ALA A 130 3.94 -10.28 3.29
N ARG A 131 3.18 -9.19 3.44
CA ARG A 131 2.16 -8.75 2.47
C ARG A 131 2.76 -8.01 1.28
N MET A 132 3.73 -7.13 1.52
CA MET A 132 4.45 -6.34 0.51
C MET A 132 5.45 -7.19 -0.24
N GLY A 133 6.06 -8.20 0.39
CA GLY A 133 6.99 -9.12 -0.27
C GLY A 133 6.30 -9.97 -1.33
N LYS A 134 5.02 -10.32 -1.10
CA LYS A 134 4.15 -10.91 -2.14
C LYS A 134 3.85 -9.93 -3.28
N LEU A 135 3.72 -8.62 -3.00
CA LEU A 135 3.38 -7.59 -3.99
C LEU A 135 4.58 -7.09 -4.80
N LEU A 136 5.74 -6.97 -4.15
CA LEU A 136 7.01 -6.55 -4.76
C LEU A 136 7.79 -7.74 -5.34
N GLY A 137 7.22 -8.95 -5.30
CA GLY A 137 7.84 -10.19 -5.77
C GLY A 137 9.15 -10.55 -5.06
N THR A 138 9.36 -10.06 -3.83
CA THR A 138 10.63 -10.14 -3.10
C THR A 138 10.77 -11.35 -2.18
N THR A 139 9.79 -12.26 -2.17
CA THR A 139 9.95 -13.56 -1.52
C THR A 139 10.98 -14.38 -2.30
N PRO A 140 12.12 -14.77 -1.70
CA PRO A 140 12.97 -15.80 -2.29
C PRO A 140 12.16 -17.10 -2.40
N LYS A 141 12.40 -17.86 -3.47
CA LYS A 141 11.98 -19.26 -3.58
C LYS A 141 12.72 -20.11 -2.56
#